data_AF-A0A5B8LVV1-F1
#
_entry.id   AF-A0A5B8LVV1-F1
#
_cell.length_a   1.000
_cell.length_b   1.000
_cell.length_c   1.000
_cell.angle_alpha   90.00
_cell.angle_beta   90.00
_cell.angle_gamma   90.00
#
_symmetry.space_group_name_H-M   'P 1'
#
loop_
_entity.id
_entity.type
_entity.pdbx_description
1 polymer ?
#
loop_
_entity_poly.entity_id
_entity_poly.type
_entity_poly.pdbx_seq_one_letter_code
_entity_poly.pdbx_strand_id
1 'polypeptide(L)' 'MSTPTLAHDSDDRRRRSTRRMLAIAAIVIVGVLLAANAHLVYVAFSSQPDCVAHLKGEGEHGTYRAAKSAC' A
#
# COMPACT_ATOMS: atom_id res chain seq x y z
N MET A 1 -5.96 42.40 -38.31
CA MET A 1 -6.93 41.31 -38.07
C MET A 1 -6.25 40.34 -37.10
N SER A 2 -6.53 40.44 -35.80
CA SER A 2 -5.76 39.78 -34.74
C SER A 2 -6.63 38.78 -33.99
N THR A 3 -6.49 37.49 -34.30
CA THR A 3 -7.16 36.37 -33.60
C THR A 3 -6.21 35.33 -32.96
N PRO A 4 -4.99 35.64 -32.47
CA PRO A 4 -4.15 34.63 -31.81
C PRO A 4 -4.49 34.39 -30.32
N THR A 5 -5.22 35.29 -29.66
CA THR A 5 -5.42 35.25 -28.20
C THR A 5 -6.38 34.14 -27.71
N LEU A 6 -7.39 33.77 -28.49
CA LEU A 6 -8.37 32.74 -28.09
C LEU A 6 -7.79 31.32 -28.15
N ALA A 7 -6.91 31.04 -29.12
CA ALA A 7 -6.26 29.73 -29.24
C ALA A 7 -5.27 29.48 -28.09
N HIS A 8 -4.49 30.50 -27.71
CA HIS A 8 -3.48 30.35 -26.66
C HIS A 8 -4.10 30.15 -25.25
N ASP A 9 -5.19 30.87 -24.91
CA ASP A 9 -5.89 30.68 -23.62
C ASP A 9 -6.47 29.27 -23.46
N SER A 10 -7.00 28.71 -24.55
CA SER A 10 -7.62 27.39 -24.57
C SER A 10 -6.60 26.27 -24.29
N ASP A 11 -5.43 26.36 -24.92
CA ASP A 11 -4.33 25.41 -24.71
C ASP A 11 -3.75 25.50 -23.30
N ASP A 12 -3.59 26.72 -22.77
CA ASP A 12 -3.11 26.93 -21.40
C ASP A 12 -4.10 26.40 -20.35
N ARG A 13 -5.40 26.58 -20.59
CA ARG A 13 -6.47 26.05 -19.73
C ARG A 13 -6.49 24.52 -19.78
N ARG A 14 -6.33 23.93 -20.97
CA ARG A 14 -6.25 22.47 -21.15
C ARG A 14 -5.02 21.88 -20.47
N ARG A 15 -3.84 22.50 -20.64
CA ARG A 15 -2.59 22.09 -19.95
C ARG A 15 -2.69 22.21 -18.43
N ARG A 16 -3.33 23.27 -17.90
CA ARG A 16 -3.58 23.39 -16.45
C ARG A 16 -4.53 22.31 -15.96
N SER A 17 -5.60 22.04 -16.70
CA SER A 17 -6.58 21.01 -16.36
C SER A 17 -5.94 19.61 -16.33
N THR A 18 -5.16 19.25 -17.35
CA THR A 18 -4.46 17.96 -17.38
C THR A 18 -3.43 17.84 -16.27
N ARG A 19 -2.64 18.89 -15.99
CA ARG A 19 -1.72 18.90 -14.84
C ARG A 19 -2.44 18.71 -13.51
N ARG A 20 -3.61 19.36 -13.32
CA ARG A 20 -4.43 19.17 -12.12
C ARG A 20 -4.95 17.73 -12.01
N MET A 21 -5.46 17.15 -13.10
CA MET A 21 -5.89 15.75 -13.10
C MET A 21 -4.75 14.79 -12.79
N LEU A 22 -3.56 15.01 -13.35
CA LEU A 22 -2.38 14.20 -13.05
C LEU A 22 -1.94 14.32 -11.58
N ALA A 23 -1.98 15.54 -11.03
CA ALA A 23 -1.68 15.75 -9.62
C ALA A 23 -2.68 15.02 -8.70
N ILE A 24 -3.98 15.10 -9.01
CA ILE A 24 -5.02 14.37 -8.27
C ILE A 24 -4.79 12.86 -8.38
N ALA A 25 -4.55 12.35 -9.58
CA ALA A 25 -4.27 10.93 -9.79
C ALA A 25 -3.04 10.46 -8.98
N ALA A 26 -1.95 11.25 -8.99
CA ALA A 26 -0.75 10.95 -8.21
C ALA A 26 -1.04 10.91 -6.70
N ILE A 27 -1.79 11.88 -6.17
CA ILE A 27 -2.19 11.91 -4.75
C ILE A 27 -3.00 10.67 -4.39
N VAL A 28 -3.97 10.30 -5.24
CA VAL A 28 -4.79 9.09 -5.01
C VAL A 28 -3.92 7.84 -4.99
N ILE A 29 -3.03 7.67 -5.98
CA ILE A 29 -2.14 6.50 -6.05
C ILE A 29 -1.27 6.42 -4.80
N VAL A 30 -0.63 7.52 -4.41
CA VAL A 30 0.21 7.56 -3.20
C VAL A 30 -0.62 7.25 -1.96
N GLY A 31 -1.82 7.82 -1.83
CA GLY A 31 -2.72 7.54 -0.71
C GLY A 31 -3.10 6.06 -0.61
N VAL A 32 -3.43 5.42 -1.74
CA VAL A 32 -3.75 3.98 -1.79
C VAL A 32 -2.55 3.14 -1.36
N LEU A 33 -1.34 3.45 -1.87
CA LEU A 33 -0.13 2.72 -1.50
C LEU A 33 0.16 2.86 0.00
N LEU A 34 0.03 4.06 0.57
CA LEU A 34 0.22 4.28 2.01
C LEU A 34 -0.81 3.49 2.83
N ALA A 35 -2.09 3.53 2.45
CA ALA A 35 -3.14 2.79 3.13
C ALA A 35 -2.92 1.27 3.08
N ALA A 36 -2.51 0.72 1.93
CA ALA A 36 -2.22 -0.70 1.78
C ALA A 36 -1.05 -1.13 2.68
N ASN A 37 0.03 -0.36 2.72
CA ASN A 37 1.18 -0.67 3.59
C ASN A 37 0.82 -0.54 5.08
N ALA A 38 0.07 0.49 5.46
CA ALA A 38 -0.41 0.64 6.84
C ALA A 38 -1.31 -0.54 7.26
N HIS A 39 -2.14 -1.05 6.35
CA HIS A 39 -2.96 -2.23 6.59
C HIS A 39 -2.11 -3.48 6.85
N LEU A 40 -1.04 -3.71 6.08
CA LEU A 40 -0.14 -4.83 6.30
C LEU A 40 0.52 -4.78 7.68
N VAL A 41 0.96 -3.58 8.10
CA VAL A 41 1.53 -3.37 9.45
C VAL A 41 0.48 -3.66 10.52
N TYR A 42 -0.75 -3.15 10.35
CA TYR A 42 -1.85 -3.42 11.28
C TYR A 42 -2.14 -4.92 11.42
N VAL A 43 -2.24 -5.63 10.30
CA VAL A 43 -2.47 -7.09 10.30
C VAL A 43 -1.33 -7.81 11.02
N ALA A 44 -0.07 -7.48 10.73
CA ALA A 44 1.08 -8.11 11.36
C ALA A 44 1.04 -8.03 12.90
N PHE A 45 0.56 -6.91 13.47
CA PHE A 45 0.42 -6.74 14.92
C PHE A 45 -0.90 -7.28 15.47
N SER A 46 -2.01 -7.14 14.74
CA SER A 46 -3.33 -7.59 15.18
C SER A 46 -3.48 -9.10 15.12
N SER A 47 -2.71 -9.78 14.28
CA SER A 47 -2.88 -11.21 14.03
C SER A 47 -2.53 -12.12 15.20
N GLN A 48 -2.03 -11.59 16.35
CA GLN A 48 -1.70 -12.32 17.59
C GLN A 48 -1.82 -13.83 17.38
N PRO A 49 -0.86 -14.46 16.68
CA PRO A 49 -0.96 -15.90 16.47
C PRO A 49 -0.90 -16.44 17.88
N ASP A 50 -2.01 -17.01 18.37
CA ASP A 50 -2.10 -17.53 19.72
C ASP A 50 -0.75 -18.17 20.03
N CYS A 51 -0.05 -17.66 21.03
CA CYS A 51 1.21 -18.21 21.48
C CYS A 51 0.86 -19.56 22.12
N VAL A 52 0.54 -20.54 21.28
CA VAL A 52 0.38 -21.93 21.66
C VAL A 52 1.64 -22.31 22.40
N ALA A 53 1.47 -22.95 23.55
CA ALA A 53 2.57 -23.41 24.38
C ALA A 53 3.43 -24.38 23.56
N HIS A 54 4.41 -23.84 22.83
CA HIS A 54 5.34 -24.64 22.07
C HIS A 54 6.18 -25.42 23.08
N LEU A 55 5.97 -26.74 23.13
CA LEU A 55 6.79 -27.65 23.91
C LEU A 55 8.26 -27.48 23.51
N LYS A 56 9.08 -26.89 24.39
CA LYS A 56 10.54 -26.72 24.21
C LYS A 56 11.34 -28.01 24.55
N GLY A 57 10.73 -29.18 24.39
CA GLY A 57 11.33 -30.49 24.67
C GLY A 57 11.03 -31.52 23.58
N GLU A 58 11.55 -32.73 23.72
CA GLU A 58 11.15 -33.86 22.88
C GLU A 58 9.67 -34.18 23.14
N GLY A 59 8.81 -33.79 22.20
CA GLY A 59 7.36 -33.99 22.29
C GLY A 59 6.96 -35.42 21.95
N GLU A 60 5.98 -35.94 22.70
CA GLU A 60 5.38 -37.26 22.50
C GLU A 60 4.59 -37.33 21.17
N HIS A 61 4.48 -38.54 20.61
CA HIS A 61 3.82 -38.79 19.32
C HIS A 61 2.38 -38.26 19.31
N GLY A 62 2.06 -37.39 18.35
CA GLY A 62 0.72 -36.81 18.17
C GLY A 62 0.57 -35.35 18.61
N THR A 63 1.62 -34.73 19.13
CA THR A 63 1.62 -33.30 19.49
C THR A 63 2.15 -32.40 18.38
N TYR A 64 1.49 -31.27 18.15
CA TYR A 64 1.97 -30.26 17.20
C TYR A 64 3.24 -29.58 17.75
N ARG A 65 4.32 -29.63 16.96
CA ARG A 65 5.65 -29.12 17.32
C ARG A 65 6.11 -28.10 16.28
N ALA A 66 6.83 -27.07 16.73
CA ALA A 66 7.51 -26.14 15.83
C ALA A 66 8.57 -26.88 14.99
N ALA A 67 8.61 -26.61 13.68
CA ALA A 67 9.62 -27.17 12.79
C ALA A 67 11.03 -26.78 13.25
N LYS A 68 12.01 -27.68 13.07
CA LYS A 68 13.40 -27.45 13.43
C LYS A 68 13.97 -26.32 12.55
N SER A 69 14.60 -25.32 13.15
CA SER A 69 15.32 -24.27 12.41
C SER A 69 16.46 -24.88 11.59
N ALA A 70 16.69 -24.36 10.40
CA ALA A 70 17.82 -24.76 9.55
C ALA A 70 19.16 -24.11 9.98
N CYS A 71 19.15 -23.26 11.01
CA CYS A 71 20.32 -22.65 11.63
C CYS A 71 20.87 -23.54 12.76
#